data_AF-A0A419V0L1-F1
#
_entry.id   AF-A0A419V0L1-F1
#
_cell.length_a   1.000
_cell.length_b   1.000
_cell.length_c   1.000
_cell.angle_alpha   90.00
_cell.angle_beta   90.00
_cell.angle_gamma   90.00
#
_symmetry.space_group_name_H-M   'P 1'
#
loop_
_entity.id
_entity.type
_entity.pdbx_description
1 polymer ?
#
loop_
_entity_poly.entity_id
_entity_poly.type
_entity_poly.pdbx_seq_one_letter_code
_entity_poly.pdbx_strand_id
1 'polypeptide(L)'
;MNSAKNTAAMDLHMLNRILYRFGKSSEFITVYNFVLLRDYCLVFEEIVETFDLPVQLDKNINRIRQNVKLFGRRKSLKNDDIYLKIRKIHEENFKSYENNIGLFLKEDQIIGSTIYNTYIFLDSEFEDPFSSLSDSGSKEKIKNFLVETISETIVEIESHILGSIDLNLYQADSSIKNETIRIKNFDVRAEKFFEDDRKALAYQSLQFRLLICLQELNYLIFIHDAFINNKNVQFIDEYTFTRLLTKGLDPILKNVNNLWKYSNKEFMMWTATMDKKLKNDIQSLAKNIDLINWVKRYRDMIHYDIHTQNSNSNFLDVLNTNKDFINECHQVYEEAVLPLQKGISDYIIATKPHQYSLFKMISMKLRGSRNAK
;
A
#
# COMPACT_ATOMS: atom_id res chain seq x y z
N MET A 1 5.19 16.36 25.14
CA MET A 1 6.53 15.93 24.62
C MET A 1 6.81 14.43 24.78
N ASN A 2 6.83 13.82 25.99
CA ASN A 2 7.20 12.39 26.13
C ASN A 2 6.26 11.43 25.38
N SER A 3 4.94 11.66 25.41
CA SER A 3 3.97 10.80 24.73
C SER A 3 4.13 10.83 23.19
N ALA A 4 4.34 12.02 22.60
CA ALA A 4 4.66 12.18 21.19
C ALA A 4 5.94 11.42 20.80
N LYS A 5 7.03 11.59 21.57
CA LYS A 5 8.30 10.88 21.33
C LYS A 5 8.14 9.36 21.43
N ASN A 6 7.42 8.88 22.45
CA ASN A 6 7.15 7.44 22.62
C ASN A 6 6.29 6.90 21.47
N THR A 7 5.32 7.67 20.98
CA THR A 7 4.49 7.28 19.83
C THR A 7 5.33 7.21 18.56
N ALA A 8 6.19 8.20 18.30
CA ALA A 8 7.12 8.19 17.17
C ALA A 8 8.09 7.00 17.22
N ALA A 9 8.68 6.73 18.39
CA ALA A 9 9.53 5.57 18.62
C ALA A 9 8.78 4.25 18.38
N MET A 10 7.53 4.16 18.84
CA MET A 10 6.69 2.98 18.63
C MET A 10 6.31 2.78 17.16
N ASP A 11 5.94 3.85 16.45
CA ASP A 11 5.64 3.80 15.01
C ASP A 11 6.87 3.31 14.22
N LEU A 12 8.07 3.77 14.54
CA LEU A 12 9.31 3.31 13.90
C LEU A 12 9.64 1.84 14.25
N HIS A 13 9.53 1.48 15.53
CA HIS A 13 9.77 0.11 16.00
C HIS A 13 8.79 -0.89 15.39
N MET A 14 7.52 -0.51 15.25
CA MET A 14 6.50 -1.29 14.56
C MET A 14 6.91 -1.63 13.11
N LEU A 15 7.40 -0.64 12.35
CA LEU A 15 7.84 -0.87 10.97
C LEU A 15 9.06 -1.80 10.92
N ASN A 16 10.05 -1.55 11.79
CA ASN A 16 11.22 -2.42 11.94
C ASN A 16 10.81 -3.85 12.28
N ARG A 17 9.84 -4.03 13.18
CA ARG A 17 9.32 -5.34 13.57
C ARG A 17 8.71 -6.09 12.38
N ILE A 18 7.95 -5.42 11.52
CA ILE A 18 7.40 -6.02 10.30
C ILE A 18 8.54 -6.44 9.37
N LEU A 19 9.53 -5.57 9.16
CA LEU A 19 10.70 -5.88 8.33
C LEU A 19 11.48 -7.08 8.88
N TYR A 20 11.76 -7.13 10.18
CA TYR A 20 12.49 -8.24 10.79
C TYR A 20 11.71 -9.55 10.75
N ARG A 21 10.38 -9.50 10.96
CA ARG A 21 9.52 -10.69 11.00
C ARG A 21 9.26 -11.27 9.61
N PHE A 22 9.08 -10.43 8.58
CA PHE A 22 8.65 -10.85 7.25
C PHE A 22 9.62 -10.52 6.11
N GLY A 23 10.72 -9.80 6.38
CA GLY A 23 11.71 -9.42 5.36
C GLY A 23 12.44 -10.61 4.70
N LYS A 24 12.17 -11.84 5.15
CA LYS A 24 12.61 -13.10 4.52
C LYS A 24 11.48 -13.87 3.81
N SER A 25 10.22 -13.47 4.00
CA SER A 25 9.05 -14.08 3.35
C SER A 25 9.02 -13.68 1.87
N SER A 26 8.98 -14.67 0.99
CA SER A 26 8.90 -14.42 -0.46
C SER A 26 7.62 -13.68 -0.84
N GLU A 27 6.50 -14.00 -0.18
CA GLU A 27 5.23 -13.29 -0.38
C GLU A 27 5.38 -11.81 0.01
N PHE A 28 5.92 -11.54 1.19
CA PHE A 28 6.08 -10.17 1.69
C PHE A 28 7.02 -9.34 0.80
N ILE A 29 8.20 -9.87 0.48
CA ILE A 29 9.19 -9.19 -0.34
C ILE A 29 8.64 -8.90 -1.75
N THR A 30 7.84 -9.82 -2.30
CA THR A 30 7.33 -9.68 -3.66
C THR A 30 6.16 -8.69 -3.74
N VAL A 31 5.28 -8.67 -2.73
CA VAL A 31 3.96 -8.03 -2.84
C VAL A 31 3.83 -6.80 -1.93
N TYR A 32 4.34 -6.86 -0.71
CA TYR A 32 3.99 -5.90 0.35
C TYR A 32 5.13 -4.98 0.79
N ASN A 33 6.38 -5.28 0.43
CA ASN A 33 7.54 -4.46 0.81
C ASN A 33 7.41 -2.98 0.41
N PHE A 34 6.80 -2.67 -0.73
CA PHE A 34 6.59 -1.30 -1.21
C PHE A 34 5.52 -0.54 -0.41
N VAL A 35 4.55 -1.27 0.14
CA VAL A 35 3.56 -0.72 1.08
C VAL A 35 4.27 -0.30 2.38
N LEU A 36 5.15 -1.17 2.90
CA LEU A 36 6.00 -0.87 4.05
C LEU A 36 6.99 0.28 3.81
N LEU A 37 7.65 0.31 2.64
CA LEU A 37 8.55 1.40 2.24
C LEU A 37 7.84 2.76 2.30
N ARG A 38 6.65 2.83 1.70
CA ARG A 38 5.80 4.03 1.73
C ARG A 38 5.48 4.44 3.16
N ASP A 39 5.24 3.47 4.06
CA ASP A 39 5.00 3.75 5.48
C ASP A 39 6.22 4.27 6.23
N TYR A 40 7.43 3.76 5.92
CA TYR A 40 8.68 4.34 6.42
C TYR A 40 8.86 5.79 5.99
N CYS A 41 8.72 6.08 4.68
CA CYS A 41 8.89 7.44 4.17
C CYS A 41 7.96 8.45 4.87
N LEU A 42 6.71 8.05 5.11
CA LEU A 42 5.74 8.86 5.83
C LEU A 42 6.12 9.03 7.31
N VAL A 43 6.57 7.99 8.00
CA VAL A 43 7.00 8.09 9.40
C VAL A 43 8.25 8.96 9.54
N PHE A 44 9.24 8.83 8.65
CA PHE A 44 10.47 9.62 8.68
C PHE A 44 10.19 11.12 8.55
N GLU A 45 9.44 11.51 7.52
CA GLU A 45 9.10 12.92 7.28
C GLU A 45 8.37 13.52 8.49
N GLU A 46 7.37 12.83 9.02
CA GLU A 46 6.58 13.34 10.15
C GLU A 46 7.41 13.42 11.44
N ILE A 47 8.35 12.50 11.68
CA ILE A 47 9.27 12.57 12.83
C ILE A 47 10.21 13.78 12.68
N VAL A 48 10.85 13.93 11.52
CA VAL A 48 11.81 15.03 11.26
C VAL A 48 11.11 16.38 11.37
N GLU A 49 9.93 16.53 10.75
CA GLU A 49 9.13 17.77 10.80
C GLU A 49 8.65 18.09 12.22
N THR A 50 8.16 17.10 12.97
CA THR A 50 7.54 17.32 14.28
C THR A 50 8.54 17.67 15.37
N PHE A 51 9.73 17.05 15.34
CA PHE A 51 10.75 17.24 16.37
C PHE A 51 11.88 18.18 15.95
N ASP A 52 11.76 18.81 14.78
CA ASP A 52 12.78 19.71 14.21
C ASP A 52 14.17 19.06 14.20
N LEU A 53 14.23 17.81 13.74
CA LEU A 53 15.48 17.04 13.76
C LEU A 53 16.44 17.55 12.68
N PRO A 54 17.74 17.63 12.96
CA PRO A 54 18.75 18.06 11.98
C PRO A 54 19.10 16.95 10.97
N VAL A 55 18.09 16.23 10.48
CA VAL A 55 18.21 15.08 9.57
C VAL A 55 17.82 15.52 8.17
N GLN A 56 18.71 15.31 7.21
CA GLN A 56 18.44 15.63 5.81
C GLN A 56 17.82 14.42 5.09
N LEU A 57 16.49 14.44 4.94
CA LEU A 57 15.80 13.37 4.21
C LEU A 57 16.12 13.36 2.72
N ASP A 58 16.35 12.17 2.18
CA ASP A 58 16.50 11.95 0.74
C ASP A 58 15.27 12.48 -0.02
N LYS A 59 15.49 13.12 -1.16
CA LYS A 59 14.40 13.70 -1.96
C LYS A 59 13.35 12.67 -2.40
N ASN A 60 13.74 11.40 -2.57
CA ASN A 60 12.83 10.33 -2.96
C ASN A 60 11.92 9.94 -1.79
N ILE A 61 12.36 10.03 -0.54
CA ILE A 61 11.51 9.86 0.65
C ILE A 61 10.35 10.87 0.61
N ASN A 62 10.67 12.14 0.42
CA ASN A 62 9.68 13.23 0.34
C ASN A 62 8.70 13.03 -0.84
N ARG A 63 9.19 12.59 -2.00
CA ARG A 63 8.36 12.34 -3.19
C ARG A 63 7.39 11.17 -3.00
N ILE A 64 7.89 10.03 -2.49
CA ILE A 64 7.07 8.84 -2.22
C ILE A 64 5.93 9.18 -1.25
N ARG A 65 6.20 9.96 -0.20
CA ARG A 65 5.17 10.43 0.74
C ARG A 65 4.12 11.31 0.06
N GLN A 66 4.54 12.23 -0.81
CA GLN A 66 3.62 13.14 -1.50
C GLN A 66 2.65 12.41 -2.44
N ASN A 67 3.07 11.31 -3.07
CA ASN A 67 2.22 10.53 -3.99
C ASN A 67 0.97 9.96 -3.33
N VAL A 68 1.05 9.62 -2.04
CA VAL A 68 -0.08 9.18 -1.23
C VAL A 68 -1.17 10.26 -1.13
N LYS A 69 -0.80 11.54 -1.24
CA LYS A 69 -1.72 12.69 -1.14
C LYS A 69 -2.35 13.10 -2.48
N LEU A 70 -1.77 12.71 -3.62
CA LEU A 70 -2.16 13.21 -4.94
C LEU A 70 -3.54 12.73 -5.41
N PHE A 71 -4.04 11.60 -4.92
CA PHE A 71 -5.34 11.02 -5.34
C PHE A 71 -6.61 11.78 -4.90
N GLY A 72 -6.46 12.91 -4.17
CA GLY A 72 -7.56 13.64 -3.55
C GLY A 72 -7.69 15.14 -3.88
N ARG A 73 -6.76 15.78 -4.61
CA ARG A 73 -6.80 17.24 -4.82
C ARG A 73 -7.40 17.64 -6.17
N ARG A 74 -8.62 18.18 -6.11
CA ARG A 74 -9.43 18.77 -7.20
C ARG A 74 -8.77 19.86 -8.07
N LYS A 75 -7.51 20.29 -7.84
CA LYS A 75 -7.01 21.56 -8.39
C LYS A 75 -5.76 21.53 -9.28
N SER A 76 -5.05 20.40 -9.48
CA SER A 76 -3.87 20.45 -10.39
C SER A 76 -3.56 19.18 -11.19
N LEU A 77 -4.05 18.00 -10.80
CA LEU A 77 -4.03 16.80 -11.66
C LEU A 77 -5.38 16.10 -11.56
N LYS A 78 -5.98 15.74 -12.71
CA LYS A 78 -7.14 14.84 -12.71
C LYS A 78 -6.61 13.44 -12.42
N ASN A 79 -7.35 12.63 -11.65
CA ASN A 79 -6.96 11.24 -11.38
C ASN A 79 -6.76 10.41 -12.67
N ASP A 80 -7.39 10.84 -13.77
CA ASP A 80 -7.18 10.29 -15.10
C ASP A 80 -5.75 10.53 -15.61
N ASP A 81 -5.15 11.69 -15.31
CA ASP A 81 -3.77 12.02 -15.71
C ASP A 81 -2.75 11.12 -15.00
N ILE A 82 -2.99 10.82 -13.72
CA ILE A 82 -2.16 9.90 -12.92
C ILE A 82 -2.25 8.47 -13.49
N TYR A 83 -3.47 8.01 -13.77
CA TYR A 83 -3.67 6.71 -14.43
C TYR A 83 -2.95 6.65 -15.78
N LEU A 84 -3.12 7.67 -16.63
CA LEU A 84 -2.48 7.73 -17.95
C LEU A 84 -0.95 7.75 -17.84
N LYS A 85 -0.39 8.45 -16.84
CA LYS A 85 1.06 8.47 -16.60
C LYS A 85 1.58 7.08 -16.24
N ILE A 86 0.95 6.40 -15.29
CA ILE A 86 1.34 5.04 -14.89
C ILE A 86 1.17 4.05 -16.05
N ARG A 87 0.04 4.13 -16.76
CA ARG A 87 -0.22 3.31 -17.95
C ARG A 87 0.89 3.50 -18.98
N LYS A 88 1.24 4.75 -19.28
CA LYS A 88 2.31 5.08 -20.23
C LYS A 88 3.65 4.47 -19.82
N ILE A 89 4.04 4.57 -18.54
CA ILE A 89 5.27 3.95 -18.03
C ILE A 89 5.26 2.44 -18.28
N HIS A 90 4.16 1.75 -18.00
CA HIS A 90 4.06 0.32 -18.29
C HIS A 90 4.10 0.02 -19.81
N GLU A 91 3.42 0.80 -20.65
CA GLU A 91 3.40 0.59 -22.10
C GLU A 91 4.77 0.85 -22.76
N GLU A 92 5.52 1.84 -22.30
CA GLU A 92 6.83 2.21 -22.86
C GLU A 92 7.92 1.18 -22.52
N ASN A 93 7.93 0.65 -21.29
CA ASN A 93 8.96 -0.30 -20.85
C ASN A 93 8.80 -1.69 -21.43
N PHE A 94 7.55 -2.12 -21.57
CA PHE A 94 7.26 -3.45 -22.05
C PHE A 94 6.98 -3.48 -23.55
N LYS A 95 7.09 -2.38 -24.32
CA LYS A 95 6.72 -2.28 -25.75
C LYS A 95 5.26 -2.67 -26.02
N SER A 96 4.64 -2.08 -27.03
CA SER A 96 3.20 -2.29 -27.34
C SER A 96 2.74 -3.76 -27.48
N TYR A 97 3.65 -4.70 -27.74
CA TYR A 97 3.37 -6.13 -27.89
C TYR A 97 3.82 -7.00 -26.70
N GLU A 98 4.40 -6.42 -25.67
CA GLU A 98 4.83 -7.09 -24.44
C GLU A 98 4.26 -6.35 -23.20
N ASN A 99 3.48 -5.26 -23.40
CA ASN A 99 2.67 -4.51 -22.42
C ASN A 99 2.20 -5.37 -21.24
N ASN A 100 2.96 -5.43 -20.14
CA ASN A 100 2.67 -6.31 -19.03
C ASN A 100 2.40 -5.48 -17.78
N ILE A 101 1.20 -5.63 -17.24
CA ILE A 101 0.96 -5.41 -15.82
C ILE A 101 1.22 -6.74 -15.14
N GLY A 102 2.19 -6.77 -14.22
CA GLY A 102 2.42 -7.95 -13.39
C GLY A 102 1.36 -7.98 -12.29
N LEU A 103 0.51 -9.01 -12.30
CA LEU A 103 -0.40 -9.30 -11.20
C LEU A 103 0.22 -10.39 -10.32
N PHE A 104 0.19 -10.19 -9.01
CA PHE A 104 0.61 -11.19 -8.03
C PHE A 104 -0.62 -11.99 -7.60
N LEU A 105 -0.58 -13.30 -7.77
CA LEU A 105 -1.68 -14.20 -7.44
C LEU A 105 -1.32 -15.13 -6.28
N LYS A 106 -2.25 -15.25 -5.32
CA LYS A 106 -2.28 -16.28 -4.28
C LYS A 106 -3.57 -17.05 -4.45
N GLU A 107 -3.47 -18.36 -4.67
CA GLU A 107 -4.65 -19.22 -4.91
C GLU A 107 -5.57 -18.70 -6.02
N ASP A 108 -4.94 -18.17 -7.09
CA ASP A 108 -5.60 -17.55 -8.25
C ASP A 108 -6.39 -16.25 -7.98
N GLN A 109 -6.33 -15.72 -6.76
CA GLN A 109 -6.80 -14.37 -6.41
C GLN A 109 -5.69 -13.33 -6.54
N ILE A 110 -6.02 -12.14 -7.05
CA ILE A 110 -5.08 -11.02 -7.14
C ILE A 110 -4.81 -10.47 -5.74
N ILE A 111 -3.54 -10.52 -5.32
CA ILE A 111 -3.09 -9.98 -4.04
C ILE A 111 -2.30 -8.68 -4.16
N GLY A 112 -1.83 -8.34 -5.36
CA GLY A 112 -1.13 -7.08 -5.64
C GLY A 112 -0.79 -6.92 -7.11
N SER A 113 -0.16 -5.79 -7.45
CA SER A 113 0.24 -5.51 -8.83
C SER A 113 1.46 -4.60 -8.93
N THR A 114 2.16 -4.70 -10.06
CA THR A 114 3.25 -3.78 -10.39
C THR A 114 2.81 -2.32 -10.54
N ILE A 115 1.52 -2.09 -10.78
CA ILE A 115 0.91 -0.75 -10.85
C ILE A 115 1.10 0.01 -9.53
N TYR A 116 0.98 -0.67 -8.39
CA TYR A 116 1.19 -0.03 -7.10
C TYR A 116 2.62 0.48 -6.93
N ASN A 117 3.59 -0.29 -7.40
CA ASN A 117 5.00 0.08 -7.31
C ASN A 117 5.27 1.34 -8.14
N THR A 118 4.79 1.39 -9.39
CA THR A 118 4.89 2.60 -10.21
C THR A 118 4.15 3.77 -9.58
N TYR A 119 2.98 3.53 -8.98
CA TYR A 119 2.21 4.55 -8.29
C TYR A 119 2.99 5.22 -7.14
N ILE A 120 3.60 4.45 -6.25
CA ILE A 120 4.34 5.03 -5.12
C ILE A 120 5.61 5.76 -5.55
N PHE A 121 6.22 5.36 -6.67
CA PHE A 121 7.43 5.98 -7.20
C PHE A 121 7.18 7.12 -8.19
N LEU A 122 5.93 7.48 -8.47
CA LEU A 122 5.63 8.60 -9.36
C LEU A 122 6.43 9.86 -9.01
N ASP A 123 6.88 10.56 -10.04
CA ASP A 123 7.72 11.76 -9.92
C ASP A 123 9.04 11.57 -9.15
N SER A 124 9.41 10.36 -8.67
CA SER A 124 10.70 10.04 -8.04
C SER A 124 11.78 9.69 -9.07
N GLU A 125 13.03 9.55 -8.64
CA GLU A 125 14.10 9.02 -9.52
C GLU A 125 13.87 7.57 -9.93
N PHE A 126 12.95 6.88 -9.25
CA PHE A 126 12.57 5.50 -9.49
C PHE A 126 11.20 5.36 -10.16
N GLU A 127 10.66 6.45 -10.72
CA GLU A 127 9.33 6.49 -11.38
C GLU A 127 9.18 5.40 -12.45
N ASP A 128 10.27 5.06 -13.11
CA ASP A 128 10.36 3.92 -13.99
C ASP A 128 11.22 2.80 -13.40
N PRO A 129 10.67 1.95 -12.53
CA PRO A 129 11.43 0.86 -11.93
C PRO A 129 11.74 -0.27 -12.95
N PHE A 130 11.18 -0.22 -14.17
CA PHE A 130 11.23 -1.32 -15.15
C PHE A 130 12.19 -1.08 -16.32
N SER A 131 12.52 0.19 -16.62
CA SER A 131 13.61 0.57 -17.54
C SER A 131 14.97 -0.07 -17.18
N SER A 132 15.05 -0.56 -15.94
CA SER A 132 16.14 -1.27 -15.27
C SER A 132 16.44 -2.68 -15.81
N LEU A 133 15.63 -3.27 -16.70
CA LEU A 133 15.93 -4.60 -17.25
C LEU A 133 17.16 -4.61 -18.19
N SER A 134 17.54 -3.46 -18.75
CA SER A 134 18.74 -3.30 -19.60
C SER A 134 19.88 -2.47 -18.97
N ASP A 135 19.64 -1.80 -17.85
CA ASP A 135 20.61 -0.89 -17.20
C ASP A 135 20.92 -1.34 -15.76
N SER A 136 22.14 -1.85 -15.54
CA SER A 136 22.64 -2.26 -14.22
C SER A 136 22.72 -1.10 -13.22
N GLY A 137 22.90 0.14 -13.71
CA GLY A 137 22.99 1.32 -12.85
C GLY A 137 21.68 1.63 -12.14
N SER A 138 20.55 1.54 -12.85
CA SER A 138 19.22 1.79 -12.28
C SER A 138 18.82 0.75 -11.22
N LYS A 139 19.19 -0.52 -11.41
CA LYS A 139 18.99 -1.57 -10.39
C LYS A 139 19.77 -1.30 -9.12
N GLU A 140 21.05 -0.92 -9.26
CA GLU A 140 21.88 -0.61 -8.10
C GLU A 140 21.36 0.62 -7.37
N LYS A 141 20.88 1.65 -8.07
CA LYS A 141 20.28 2.83 -7.43
C LYS A 141 19.05 2.50 -6.57
N ILE A 142 18.10 1.70 -7.10
CA ILE A 142 16.92 1.28 -6.33
C ILE A 142 17.35 0.44 -5.13
N LYS A 143 18.28 -0.49 -5.32
CA LYS A 143 18.81 -1.32 -4.24
C LYS A 143 19.49 -0.48 -3.16
N ASN A 144 20.35 0.46 -3.53
CA ASN A 144 21.03 1.36 -2.59
C ASN A 144 20.02 2.22 -1.85
N PHE A 145 19.00 2.73 -2.53
CA PHE A 145 17.92 3.46 -1.85
C PHE A 145 17.20 2.59 -0.81
N LEU A 146 16.76 1.40 -1.20
CA LEU A 146 16.00 0.50 -0.33
C LEU A 146 16.82 -0.06 0.84
N VAL A 147 18.11 -0.32 0.63
CA VAL A 147 18.97 -1.00 1.60
C VAL A 147 19.83 -0.02 2.39
N GLU A 148 20.49 0.92 1.73
CA GLU A 148 21.43 1.85 2.36
C GLU A 148 20.68 3.08 2.87
N THR A 149 20.04 3.86 1.99
CA THR A 149 19.41 5.14 2.35
C THR A 149 18.32 4.97 3.41
N ILE A 150 17.41 3.99 3.25
CA ILE A 150 16.37 3.74 4.24
C ILE A 150 16.98 3.31 5.58
N SER A 151 17.97 2.40 5.58
CA SER A 151 18.58 1.92 6.84
C SER A 151 19.37 3.02 7.56
N GLU A 152 20.13 3.84 6.84
CA GLU A 152 20.85 4.97 7.39
C GLU A 152 19.89 6.00 8.00
N THR A 153 18.78 6.30 7.31
CA THR A 153 17.74 7.20 7.81
C THR A 153 17.10 6.67 9.10
N ILE A 154 16.87 5.35 9.19
CA ILE A 154 16.38 4.72 10.43
C ILE A 154 17.36 5.00 11.56
N VAL A 155 18.64 4.64 11.39
CA VAL A 155 19.67 4.79 12.44
C VAL A 155 19.83 6.25 12.87
N GLU A 156 19.82 7.18 11.92
CA GLU A 156 19.95 8.61 12.20
C GLU A 156 18.77 9.13 13.03
N ILE A 157 17.53 8.86 12.60
CA ILE A 157 16.32 9.24 13.33
C ILE A 157 16.29 8.59 14.73
N GLU A 158 16.58 7.29 14.81
CA GLU A 158 16.64 6.51 16.03
C GLU A 158 17.53 7.16 17.09
N SER A 159 18.71 7.65 16.69
CA SER A 159 19.66 8.32 17.59
C SER A 159 19.09 9.59 18.27
N HIS A 160 18.10 10.23 17.64
CA HIS A 160 17.47 11.45 18.15
C HIS A 160 16.19 11.20 18.96
N ILE A 161 15.46 10.12 18.68
CA ILE A 161 14.14 9.87 19.29
C ILE A 161 14.13 8.77 20.35
N LEU A 162 15.06 7.81 20.32
CA LEU A 162 15.04 6.62 21.17
C LEU A 162 15.74 6.76 22.53
N GLY A 163 16.15 7.96 22.95
CA GLY A 163 16.92 8.16 24.19
C GLY A 163 16.37 7.37 25.39
N SER A 164 17.21 6.52 26.02
CA SER A 164 16.89 5.66 27.19
C SER A 164 15.60 4.82 27.14
N ILE A 165 14.95 4.68 25.98
CA ILE A 165 13.79 3.81 25.83
C ILE A 165 14.31 2.38 25.78
N ASP A 166 13.93 1.56 26.77
CA ASP A 166 14.28 0.14 26.77
C ASP A 166 13.44 -0.61 25.73
N LEU A 167 13.96 -0.66 24.50
CA LEU A 167 13.34 -1.36 23.38
C LEU A 167 13.34 -2.87 23.54
N ASN A 168 14.05 -3.43 24.52
CA ASN A 168 14.00 -4.86 24.82
C ASN A 168 12.59 -5.30 25.27
N LEU A 169 11.76 -4.38 25.78
CA LEU A 169 10.34 -4.63 26.09
C LEU A 169 9.49 -4.93 24.84
N TYR A 170 9.96 -4.57 23.64
CA TYR A 170 9.20 -4.66 22.40
C TYR A 170 9.82 -5.61 21.37
N GLN A 171 10.90 -6.33 21.73
CA GLN A 171 11.43 -7.42 20.92
C GLN A 171 10.47 -8.62 21.02
N ALA A 172 9.68 -8.84 19.97
CA ALA A 172 8.94 -10.08 19.86
C ALA A 172 9.80 -11.17 19.21
N ASP A 173 9.62 -12.38 19.75
CA ASP A 173 10.30 -13.61 19.41
C ASP A 173 10.28 -13.99 17.92
N SER A 174 11.38 -14.65 17.54
CA SER A 174 11.69 -15.44 16.34
C SER A 174 10.87 -15.25 15.06
N SER A 175 11.60 -14.99 13.97
CA SER A 175 11.21 -15.12 12.56
C SER A 175 10.12 -16.18 12.32
N ILE A 176 9.06 -15.81 11.60
CA ILE A 176 8.14 -16.79 11.03
C ILE A 176 8.96 -17.71 10.12
N LYS A 177 8.81 -19.03 10.32
CA LYS A 177 9.34 -20.05 9.42
C LYS A 177 8.87 -19.72 8.01
N ASN A 178 9.80 -19.70 7.05
CA ASN A 178 9.51 -19.56 5.62
C ASN A 178 8.29 -20.38 5.22
N GLU A 179 7.12 -19.76 5.17
CA GLU A 179 5.98 -20.36 4.51
C GLU A 179 6.28 -20.28 3.02
N THR A 180 6.41 -21.43 2.39
CA THR A 180 6.59 -21.55 0.94
C THR A 180 5.23 -21.35 0.27
N ILE A 181 4.61 -20.19 0.50
CA ILE A 181 3.41 -19.80 -0.22
C ILE A 181 3.84 -19.45 -1.65
N ARG A 182 3.31 -20.22 -2.60
CA ARG A 182 3.63 -20.06 -4.01
C ARG A 182 2.87 -18.88 -4.60
N ILE A 183 3.48 -17.71 -4.58
CA ILE A 183 3.00 -16.56 -5.36
C ILE A 183 3.24 -16.84 -6.84
N LYS A 184 2.18 -16.76 -7.64
CA LYS A 184 2.29 -16.82 -9.11
C LYS A 184 2.32 -15.39 -9.64
N ASN A 185 3.26 -15.11 -10.53
CA ASN A 185 3.25 -13.88 -11.31
C ASN A 185 2.42 -14.12 -12.58
N PHE A 186 1.49 -13.23 -12.85
CA PHE A 186 0.56 -13.34 -13.97
C PHE A 186 0.57 -12.03 -14.75
N ASP A 187 1.29 -12.04 -15.87
CA ASP A 187 1.38 -10.88 -16.74
C ASP A 187 0.11 -10.74 -17.58
N VAL A 188 -0.50 -9.56 -17.52
CA VAL A 188 -1.68 -9.21 -18.33
C VAL A 188 -1.38 -8.07 -19.29
N ARG A 189 -1.97 -8.16 -20.49
CA ARG A 189 -1.91 -7.07 -21.47
C ARG A 189 -2.63 -5.86 -20.92
N ALA A 190 -1.92 -4.74 -20.74
CA ALA A 190 -2.52 -3.49 -20.24
C ALA A 190 -3.77 -3.07 -21.03
N GLU A 191 -3.69 -3.15 -22.36
CA GLU A 191 -4.83 -2.89 -23.25
C GLU A 191 -6.00 -3.87 -23.03
N LYS A 192 -5.76 -5.16 -22.73
CA LYS A 192 -6.86 -6.10 -22.49
C LYS A 192 -7.42 -6.01 -21.08
N PHE A 193 -6.59 -5.62 -20.12
CA PHE A 193 -6.95 -5.51 -18.72
C PHE A 193 -7.79 -4.26 -18.47
N PHE A 194 -7.46 -3.15 -19.15
CA PHE A 194 -8.16 -1.87 -19.04
C PHE A 194 -9.13 -1.59 -20.21
N GLU A 195 -8.93 -2.15 -21.40
CA GLU A 195 -9.80 -1.96 -22.57
C GLU A 195 -10.64 -3.21 -22.81
N ASP A 196 -11.63 -3.41 -21.95
CA ASP A 196 -12.86 -4.09 -22.34
C ASP A 196 -13.64 -3.19 -23.32
N ASP A 197 -14.69 -3.67 -24.00
CA ASP A 197 -15.48 -2.95 -25.04
C ASP A 197 -16.02 -1.56 -24.61
N ARG A 198 -15.89 -1.24 -23.32
CA ARG A 198 -16.17 0.03 -22.65
C ARG A 198 -14.93 0.92 -22.61
N LYS A 199 -14.54 1.49 -23.76
CA LYS A 199 -13.39 2.42 -23.95
C LYS A 199 -13.41 3.73 -23.11
N ALA A 200 -14.23 3.83 -22.06
CA ALA A 200 -14.33 5.04 -21.26
C ALA A 200 -13.18 5.11 -20.25
N LEU A 201 -12.37 6.17 -20.33
CA LEU A 201 -11.28 6.50 -19.39
C LEU A 201 -11.72 6.37 -17.91
N ALA A 202 -12.96 6.74 -17.60
CA ALA A 202 -13.55 6.62 -16.27
C ALA A 202 -13.58 5.17 -15.74
N TYR A 203 -13.87 4.19 -16.60
CA TYR A 203 -13.88 2.77 -16.22
C TYR A 203 -12.46 2.25 -15.93
N GLN A 204 -11.49 2.71 -16.71
CA GLN A 204 -10.09 2.35 -16.52
C GLN A 204 -9.54 2.95 -15.22
N SER A 205 -9.85 4.24 -14.98
CA SER A 205 -9.55 4.92 -13.73
C SER A 205 -10.20 4.24 -12.51
N LEU A 206 -11.41 3.66 -12.65
CA LEU A 206 -12.02 2.82 -11.62
C LEU A 206 -11.15 1.58 -11.36
N GLN A 207 -10.85 0.78 -12.38
CA GLN A 207 -10.05 -0.45 -12.22
C GLN A 207 -8.68 -0.17 -11.59
N PHE A 208 -8.02 0.90 -12.03
CA PHE A 208 -6.78 1.37 -11.44
C PHE A 208 -6.92 1.63 -9.93
N ARG A 209 -7.92 2.42 -9.52
CA ARG A 209 -8.13 2.76 -8.10
C ARG A 209 -8.43 1.52 -7.27
N LEU A 210 -9.25 0.62 -7.80
CA LEU A 210 -9.60 -0.61 -7.11
C LEU A 210 -8.37 -1.51 -6.95
N LEU A 211 -7.46 -1.60 -7.93
CA LEU A 211 -6.19 -2.33 -7.78
C LEU A 211 -5.30 -1.75 -6.68
N ILE A 212 -5.16 -0.43 -6.60
CA ILE A 212 -4.40 0.22 -5.52
C ILE A 212 -5.03 -0.10 -4.16
N CYS A 213 -6.36 0.02 -4.05
CA CYS A 213 -7.08 -0.32 -2.82
C CYS A 213 -6.92 -1.80 -2.45
N LEU A 214 -6.96 -2.70 -3.44
CA LEU A 214 -6.81 -4.14 -3.23
C LEU A 214 -5.44 -4.48 -2.62
N GLN A 215 -4.36 -3.86 -3.10
CA GLN A 215 -3.02 -4.09 -2.54
C GLN A 215 -2.91 -3.64 -1.07
N GLU A 216 -3.48 -2.49 -0.71
CA GLU A 216 -3.54 -2.04 0.69
C GLU A 216 -4.41 -2.97 1.55
N LEU A 217 -5.60 -3.37 1.07
CA LEU A 217 -6.50 -4.28 1.78
C LEU A 217 -5.84 -5.63 2.05
N ASN A 218 -5.16 -6.20 1.06
CA ASN A 218 -4.45 -7.46 1.24
C ASN A 218 -3.25 -7.32 2.17
N TYR A 219 -2.57 -6.17 2.20
CA TYR A 219 -1.55 -5.89 3.21
C TYR A 219 -2.13 -5.85 4.63
N LEU A 220 -3.28 -5.19 4.82
CA LEU A 220 -3.97 -5.16 6.11
C LEU A 220 -4.40 -6.56 6.57
N ILE A 221 -4.92 -7.39 5.67
CA ILE A 221 -5.26 -8.79 5.95
C ILE A 221 -4.00 -9.59 6.32
N PHE A 222 -2.92 -9.47 5.55
CA PHE A 222 -1.64 -10.12 5.85
C PHE A 222 -1.14 -9.78 7.26
N ILE A 223 -1.21 -8.50 7.65
CA ILE A 223 -0.81 -8.03 8.98
C ILE A 223 -1.74 -8.58 10.06
N HIS A 224 -3.05 -8.54 9.86
CA HIS A 224 -4.02 -9.11 10.79
C HIS A 224 -3.76 -10.60 11.02
N ASP A 225 -3.64 -11.39 9.95
CA ASP A 225 -3.39 -12.83 10.05
C ASP A 225 -2.08 -13.12 10.77
N ALA A 226 -1.04 -12.33 10.51
CA ALA A 226 0.28 -12.61 11.05
C ALA A 226 0.49 -12.12 12.49
N PHE A 227 -0.25 -11.11 12.96
CA PHE A 227 -0.12 -10.56 14.31
C PHE A 227 -1.30 -10.88 15.22
N ILE A 228 -2.53 -10.81 14.73
CA ILE A 228 -3.76 -10.95 15.52
C ILE A 228 -4.29 -12.38 15.51
N ASN A 229 -4.20 -13.10 14.39
CA ASN A 229 -4.70 -14.48 14.30
C ASN A 229 -3.73 -15.50 14.94
N ASN A 230 -3.20 -15.16 16.13
CA ASN A 230 -2.32 -15.99 16.94
C ASN A 230 -2.91 -16.19 18.33
N LYS A 231 -2.58 -17.30 18.99
CA LYS A 231 -3.13 -17.63 20.32
C LYS A 231 -2.69 -16.67 21.44
N ASN A 232 -1.56 -15.98 21.27
CA ASN A 232 -0.95 -15.13 22.29
C ASN A 232 -0.69 -13.73 21.71
N VAL A 233 -1.75 -12.95 21.48
CA VAL A 233 -1.64 -11.58 20.99
C VAL A 233 -1.05 -10.69 22.08
N GLN A 234 0.06 -10.00 21.76
CA GLN A 234 0.73 -9.05 22.65
C GLN A 234 0.25 -7.62 22.38
N PHE A 235 0.47 -6.71 23.33
CA PHE A 235 0.15 -5.28 23.15
C PHE A 235 0.77 -4.69 21.86
N ILE A 236 2.01 -5.07 21.55
CA ILE A 236 2.69 -4.60 20.33
C ILE A 236 2.07 -5.17 19.05
N ASP A 237 1.40 -6.33 19.10
CA ASP A 237 0.63 -6.89 17.98
C ASP A 237 -0.60 -6.03 17.70
N GLU A 238 -1.34 -5.71 18.76
CA GLU A 238 -2.51 -4.82 18.67
C GLU A 238 -2.12 -3.42 18.21
N TYR A 239 -1.02 -2.86 18.73
CA TYR A 239 -0.50 -1.59 18.24
C TYR A 239 -0.18 -1.67 16.75
N THR A 240 0.54 -2.71 16.33
CA THR A 240 0.94 -2.89 14.92
C THR A 240 -0.28 -2.95 14.00
N PHE A 241 -1.26 -3.78 14.35
CA PHE A 241 -2.47 -3.96 13.56
C PHE A 241 -3.33 -2.69 13.54
N THR A 242 -3.71 -2.14 14.69
CA THR A 242 -4.62 -0.99 14.77
C THR A 242 -4.02 0.26 14.13
N ARG A 243 -2.69 0.45 14.26
CA ARG A 243 -1.98 1.56 13.65
C ARG A 243 -1.96 1.46 12.12
N LEU A 244 -1.61 0.28 11.59
CA LEU A 244 -1.62 0.06 10.14
C LEU A 244 -3.03 0.10 9.57
N LEU A 245 -4.02 -0.48 10.25
CA LEU A 245 -5.43 -0.44 9.87
C LEU A 245 -5.88 1.00 9.65
N THR A 246 -5.69 1.88 10.63
CA THR A 246 -6.14 3.28 10.51
C THR A 246 -5.38 4.05 9.43
N LYS A 247 -4.08 3.79 9.26
CA LYS A 247 -3.28 4.40 8.19
C LYS A 247 -3.70 3.93 6.79
N GLY A 248 -3.83 2.63 6.58
CA GLY A 248 -4.14 2.02 5.27
C GLY A 248 -5.60 2.19 4.86
N LEU A 249 -6.54 2.16 5.81
CA LEU A 249 -7.97 2.25 5.51
C LEU A 249 -8.43 3.66 5.12
N ASP A 250 -7.77 4.73 5.62
CA ASP A 250 -8.10 6.13 5.28
C ASP A 250 -8.11 6.39 3.76
N PRO A 251 -7.02 6.09 3.00
CA PRO A 251 -7.01 6.28 1.56
C PRO A 251 -7.99 5.36 0.83
N ILE A 252 -8.24 4.14 1.33
CA ILE A 252 -9.22 3.21 0.73
C ILE A 252 -10.63 3.81 0.83
N LEU A 253 -11.08 4.17 2.04
CA LEU A 253 -12.43 4.71 2.26
C LEU A 253 -12.63 6.04 1.55
N LYS A 254 -11.61 6.89 1.48
CA LYS A 254 -11.64 8.12 0.66
C LYS A 254 -11.85 7.79 -0.82
N ASN A 255 -11.15 6.79 -1.36
CA ASN A 255 -11.33 6.38 -2.75
C ASN A 255 -12.74 5.83 -3.00
N VAL A 256 -13.26 4.96 -2.13
CA VAL A 256 -14.61 4.40 -2.22
C VAL A 256 -15.68 5.51 -2.15
N ASN A 257 -15.55 6.43 -1.20
CA ASN A 257 -16.45 7.59 -1.07
C ASN A 257 -16.38 8.51 -2.30
N ASN A 258 -15.18 8.75 -2.83
CA ASN A 258 -14.99 9.58 -4.03
C ASN A 258 -15.58 8.91 -5.27
N LEU A 259 -15.46 7.58 -5.41
CA LEU A 259 -16.11 6.83 -6.48
C LEU A 259 -17.63 6.96 -6.39
N TRP A 260 -18.21 6.81 -5.21
CA TRP A 260 -19.65 7.04 -4.99
C TRP A 260 -20.07 8.48 -5.33
N LYS A 261 -19.34 9.49 -4.86
CA LYS A 261 -19.71 10.91 -5.03
C LYS A 261 -19.50 11.44 -6.44
N TYR A 262 -18.43 11.04 -7.12
CA TYR A 262 -17.96 11.69 -8.34
C TYR A 262 -17.87 10.75 -9.56
N SER A 263 -17.97 9.44 -9.35
CA SER A 263 -17.94 8.41 -10.40
C SER A 263 -19.07 7.39 -10.17
N ASN A 264 -20.26 7.88 -9.80
CA ASN A 264 -21.36 7.05 -9.34
C ASN A 264 -21.77 5.99 -10.38
N LYS A 265 -21.74 6.33 -11.67
CA LYS A 265 -22.05 5.38 -12.75
C LYS A 265 -21.11 4.18 -12.71
N GLU A 266 -19.80 4.43 -12.65
CA GLU A 266 -18.77 3.40 -12.58
C GLU A 266 -18.84 2.62 -11.26
N PHE A 267 -19.10 3.30 -10.14
CA PHE A 267 -19.31 2.65 -8.84
C PHE A 267 -20.53 1.72 -8.84
N MET A 268 -21.64 2.12 -9.46
CA MET A 268 -22.83 1.28 -9.60
C MET A 268 -22.57 0.10 -10.54
N MET A 269 -21.74 0.26 -11.57
CA MET A 269 -21.31 -0.86 -12.42
C MET A 269 -20.48 -1.87 -11.65
N TRP A 270 -19.53 -1.42 -10.83
CA TRP A 270 -18.74 -2.29 -9.95
C TRP A 270 -19.64 -3.07 -9.00
N THR A 271 -20.47 -2.38 -8.22
CA THR A 271 -21.33 -3.03 -7.21
C THR A 271 -22.45 -3.89 -7.78
N ALA A 272 -22.78 -3.74 -9.08
CA ALA A 272 -23.76 -4.60 -9.75
C ALA A 272 -23.25 -6.03 -10.01
N THR A 273 -21.94 -6.27 -9.90
CA THR A 273 -21.33 -7.60 -10.05
C THR A 273 -21.44 -8.47 -8.79
N MET A 274 -21.85 -7.89 -7.67
CA MET A 274 -21.86 -8.51 -6.35
C MET A 274 -23.23 -9.10 -6.01
N ASP A 275 -23.25 -10.03 -5.05
CA ASP A 275 -24.50 -10.42 -4.39
C ASP A 275 -25.14 -9.24 -3.63
N LYS A 276 -26.43 -9.36 -3.32
CA LYS A 276 -27.21 -8.28 -2.71
C LYS A 276 -26.65 -7.83 -1.36
N LYS A 277 -26.12 -8.75 -0.55
CA LYS A 277 -25.58 -8.42 0.78
C LYS A 277 -24.30 -7.61 0.62
N LEU A 278 -23.32 -8.16 -0.10
CA LEU A 278 -22.03 -7.50 -0.32
C LEU A 278 -22.20 -6.13 -1.00
N LYS A 279 -23.09 -6.03 -1.99
CA LYS A 279 -23.46 -4.76 -2.60
C LYS A 279 -23.95 -3.73 -1.56
N ASN A 280 -24.85 -4.12 -0.68
CA ASN A 280 -25.38 -3.22 0.35
C ASN A 280 -24.28 -2.79 1.32
N ASP A 281 -23.41 -3.71 1.72
CA ASP A 281 -22.29 -3.44 2.63
C ASP A 281 -21.35 -2.38 2.01
N ILE A 282 -20.91 -2.59 0.76
CA ILE A 282 -20.04 -1.65 0.04
C ILE A 282 -20.70 -0.28 -0.16
N GLN A 283 -21.99 -0.26 -0.53
CA GLN A 283 -22.74 0.99 -0.70
C GLN A 283 -22.93 1.76 0.61
N SER A 284 -23.05 1.04 1.73
CA SER A 284 -23.16 1.63 3.06
C SER A 284 -21.82 2.21 3.50
N LEU A 285 -20.72 1.46 3.33
CA LEU A 285 -19.36 1.93 3.58
C LEU A 285 -19.03 3.19 2.78
N ALA A 286 -19.40 3.23 1.50
CA ALA A 286 -19.17 4.39 0.65
C ALA A 286 -19.86 5.67 1.14
N LYS A 287 -20.91 5.54 1.95
CA LYS A 287 -21.68 6.65 2.53
C LYS A 287 -21.38 6.90 4.00
N ASN A 288 -20.60 6.02 4.65
CA ASN A 288 -20.35 6.07 6.09
C ASN A 288 -19.34 7.17 6.42
N ILE A 289 -19.84 8.40 6.57
CA ILE A 289 -19.03 9.58 6.91
C ILE A 289 -18.41 9.46 8.30
N ASP A 290 -19.11 8.82 9.24
CA ASP A 290 -18.63 8.65 10.61
C ASP A 290 -17.40 7.75 10.65
N LEU A 291 -17.43 6.62 9.95
CA LEU A 291 -16.27 5.74 9.81
C LEU A 291 -15.10 6.46 9.12
N ILE A 292 -15.35 7.22 8.05
CA ILE A 292 -14.30 7.99 7.37
C ILE A 292 -13.65 8.99 8.32
N ASN A 293 -14.43 9.69 9.13
CA ASN A 293 -13.91 10.64 10.11
C ASN A 293 -13.18 9.94 11.27
N TRP A 294 -13.69 8.79 11.73
CA TRP A 294 -13.07 7.97 12.76
C TRP A 294 -11.68 7.49 12.29
N VAL A 295 -11.60 6.86 11.10
CA VAL A 295 -10.33 6.39 10.53
C VAL A 295 -9.37 7.55 10.31
N LYS A 296 -9.87 8.68 9.76
CA LYS A 296 -9.07 9.88 9.54
C LYS A 296 -8.48 10.41 10.84
N ARG A 297 -9.27 10.50 11.92
CA ARG A 297 -8.81 10.99 13.23
C ARG A 297 -7.58 10.22 13.72
N TYR A 298 -7.63 8.90 13.70
CA TYR A 298 -6.52 8.08 14.18
C TYR A 298 -5.36 8.02 13.21
N ARG A 299 -5.61 8.08 11.90
CA ARG A 299 -4.56 8.24 10.88
C ARG A 299 -3.80 9.55 11.07
N ASP A 300 -4.50 10.65 11.33
CA ASP A 300 -3.91 11.98 11.52
C ASP A 300 -3.04 12.07 12.81
N MET A 301 -3.10 11.10 13.72
CA MET A 301 -2.17 10.98 14.86
C MET A 301 -0.74 10.56 14.46
N ILE A 302 -0.46 10.47 13.15
CA ILE A 302 0.93 10.51 12.64
C ILE A 302 1.58 11.88 12.85
N HIS A 303 0.77 12.95 12.94
CA HIS A 303 1.23 14.27 13.31
C HIS A 303 1.37 14.32 14.84
N TYR A 304 2.55 13.98 15.36
CA TYR A 304 2.73 13.80 16.80
C TYR A 304 2.52 15.12 17.56
N ASP A 305 1.63 15.13 18.54
CA ASP A 305 1.29 16.35 19.26
C ASP A 305 2.26 16.55 20.44
N ILE A 306 3.25 17.41 20.22
CA ILE A 306 4.28 17.73 21.21
C ILE A 306 3.80 18.70 22.30
N HIS A 307 2.73 19.46 22.03
CA HIS A 307 2.27 20.59 22.82
C HIS A 307 1.20 20.23 23.86
N THR A 308 0.44 19.18 23.59
CA THR A 308 -0.65 18.75 24.47
C THR A 308 -0.19 17.90 25.67
N GLN A 309 -1.02 17.90 26.71
CA GLN A 309 -1.00 16.90 27.78
C GLN A 309 -2.21 15.94 27.71
N ASN A 310 -3.04 16.06 26.68
CA ASN A 310 -4.20 15.20 26.48
C ASN A 310 -3.77 13.79 26.06
N SER A 311 -4.17 12.78 26.85
CA SER A 311 -3.92 11.36 26.59
C SER A 311 -4.66 10.80 25.37
N ASN A 312 -5.39 11.62 24.62
CA ASN A 312 -6.07 11.25 23.38
C ASN A 312 -5.51 11.94 22.14
N SER A 313 -4.35 12.60 22.25
CA SER A 313 -3.73 13.32 21.14
C SER A 313 -2.70 12.49 20.36
N ASN A 314 -2.05 11.53 21.00
CA ASN A 314 -1.07 10.65 20.36
C ASN A 314 -1.57 9.20 20.37
N PHE A 315 -1.27 8.45 19.31
CA PHE A 315 -1.87 7.13 19.07
C PHE A 315 -1.57 6.11 20.18
N LEU A 316 -0.34 6.13 20.73
CA LEU A 316 0.05 5.23 21.81
C LEU A 316 -0.79 5.45 23.08
N ASP A 317 -1.12 6.70 23.39
CA ASP A 317 -1.93 7.01 24.57
C ASP A 317 -3.38 6.57 24.39
N VAL A 318 -3.94 6.73 23.18
CA VAL A 318 -5.28 6.22 22.84
C VAL A 318 -5.36 4.73 23.09
N LEU A 319 -4.39 3.96 22.59
CA LEU A 319 -4.37 2.50 22.75
C LEU A 319 -4.27 2.08 24.23
N ASN A 320 -3.55 2.86 25.05
CA ASN A 320 -3.41 2.59 26.48
C ASN A 320 -4.62 3.01 27.32
N THR A 321 -5.42 3.98 26.86
CA THR A 321 -6.48 4.61 27.68
C THR A 321 -7.89 4.28 27.22
N ASN A 322 -8.12 4.11 25.91
CA ASN A 322 -9.41 3.72 25.36
C ASN A 322 -9.50 2.19 25.24
N LYS A 323 -10.18 1.57 26.21
CA LYS A 323 -10.37 0.11 26.29
C LYS A 323 -11.19 -0.47 25.13
N ASP A 324 -12.03 0.33 24.51
CA ASP A 324 -12.92 -0.12 23.43
C ASP A 324 -12.26 0.02 22.05
N PHE A 325 -11.21 0.83 21.93
CA PHE A 325 -10.57 1.15 20.64
C PHE A 325 -10.08 -0.10 19.88
N ILE A 326 -9.47 -1.06 20.57
CA ILE A 326 -9.03 -2.31 19.95
C ILE A 326 -10.23 -3.09 19.38
N ASN A 327 -11.31 -3.20 20.15
CA ASN A 327 -12.54 -3.87 19.70
C ASN A 327 -13.18 -3.14 18.52
N GLU A 328 -13.20 -1.80 18.54
CA GLU A 328 -13.64 -0.98 17.40
C GLU A 328 -12.79 -1.26 16.15
N CYS A 329 -11.46 -1.37 16.27
CA CYS A 329 -10.60 -1.74 15.15
C CYS A 329 -10.92 -3.13 14.57
N HIS A 330 -11.15 -4.13 15.42
CA HIS A 330 -11.55 -5.48 14.97
C HIS A 330 -12.91 -5.45 14.26
N GLN A 331 -13.88 -4.70 14.78
CA GLN A 331 -15.17 -4.49 14.10
C GLN A 331 -14.98 -3.82 12.74
N VAL A 332 -14.18 -2.76 12.66
CA VAL A 332 -13.88 -2.06 11.41
C VAL A 332 -13.18 -2.98 10.40
N TYR A 333 -12.31 -3.87 10.86
CA TYR A 333 -11.69 -4.88 9.98
C TYR A 333 -12.73 -5.82 9.37
N GLU A 334 -13.60 -6.40 10.20
CA GLU A 334 -14.66 -7.32 9.74
C GLU A 334 -15.71 -6.63 8.87
N GLU A 335 -16.09 -5.40 9.20
CA GLU A 335 -17.19 -4.68 8.54
C GLU A 335 -16.74 -3.87 7.32
N ALA A 336 -15.47 -3.46 7.25
CA ALA A 336 -14.96 -2.64 6.16
C ALA A 336 -13.89 -3.36 5.32
N VAL A 337 -12.83 -3.90 5.95
CA VAL A 337 -11.69 -4.46 5.22
C VAL A 337 -12.09 -5.71 4.45
N LEU A 338 -12.70 -6.70 5.12
CA LEU A 338 -13.07 -7.96 4.46
C LEU A 338 -14.10 -7.78 3.33
N PRO A 339 -15.20 -7.01 3.51
CA PRO A 339 -16.17 -6.80 2.44
C PRO A 339 -15.55 -6.04 1.26
N LEU A 340 -14.75 -5.00 1.52
CA LEU A 340 -14.07 -4.26 0.45
C LEU A 340 -13.11 -5.15 -0.33
N GLN A 341 -12.30 -5.96 0.36
CA GLN A 341 -11.36 -6.85 -0.29
C GLN A 341 -12.10 -7.84 -1.19
N LYS A 342 -13.14 -8.48 -0.66
CA LYS A 342 -13.97 -9.43 -1.42
C LYS A 342 -14.62 -8.76 -2.63
N GLY A 343 -15.27 -7.61 -2.43
CA GLY A 343 -15.97 -6.89 -3.50
C GLY A 343 -15.03 -6.41 -4.62
N ILE A 344 -13.78 -6.08 -4.29
CA ILE A 344 -12.79 -5.72 -5.31
C ILE A 344 -12.24 -6.98 -6.01
N SER A 345 -11.90 -8.02 -5.25
CA SER A 345 -11.32 -9.26 -5.77
C SER A 345 -12.29 -9.99 -6.72
N ASP A 346 -13.58 -10.03 -6.37
CA ASP A 346 -14.65 -10.61 -7.20
C ASP A 346 -14.84 -9.82 -8.52
N TYR A 347 -14.53 -8.51 -8.52
CA TYR A 347 -14.66 -7.65 -9.68
C TYR A 347 -13.44 -7.72 -10.61
N ILE A 348 -12.23 -7.76 -10.05
CA ILE A 348 -10.99 -7.76 -10.82
C ILE A 348 -10.51 -9.20 -11.01
N ILE A 349 -10.89 -9.80 -12.14
CA ILE A 349 -10.55 -11.19 -12.44
C ILE A 349 -9.42 -11.26 -13.48
N ALA A 350 -8.32 -11.92 -13.10
CA ALA A 350 -7.25 -12.29 -14.02
C ALA A 350 -7.64 -13.54 -14.83
N THR A 351 -8.32 -13.38 -15.97
CA THR A 351 -8.66 -14.51 -16.84
C THR A 351 -7.52 -14.84 -17.84
N LYS A 352 -7.33 -16.14 -18.17
CA LYS A 352 -6.36 -16.60 -19.19
C LYS A 352 -6.43 -15.85 -20.54
N PRO A 353 -7.61 -15.42 -21.05
CA PRO A 353 -7.72 -14.56 -22.23
C PRO A 353 -6.96 -13.22 -22.18
N HIS A 354 -6.65 -12.71 -20.99
CA HIS A 354 -5.88 -11.47 -20.81
C HIS A 354 -4.36 -11.68 -21.03
N GLN A 355 -3.89 -12.92 -21.13
CA GLN A 355 -2.48 -13.25 -21.32
C GLN A 355 -2.06 -13.34 -22.80
N TYR A 356 -0.75 -13.32 -23.04
CA TYR A 356 -0.17 -13.90 -24.25
C TYR A 356 -0.11 -15.44 -24.11
N SER A 357 -0.28 -16.17 -25.22
CA SER A 357 0.17 -17.56 -25.22
C SER A 357 1.70 -17.58 -25.18
N LEU A 358 2.29 -18.52 -24.43
CA LEU A 358 3.75 -18.70 -24.37
C LEU A 358 4.40 -18.76 -25.76
N PHE A 359 3.73 -19.44 -26.70
CA PHE A 359 4.15 -19.51 -28.09
C PHE A 359 4.16 -18.15 -28.77
N LYS A 360 3.14 -17.31 -28.53
CA LYS A 360 3.08 -15.95 -29.06
C LYS A 360 4.23 -15.09 -28.51
N MET A 361 4.51 -15.16 -27.21
CA MET A 361 5.66 -14.48 -26.59
C MET A 361 7.00 -14.90 -27.22
N ILE A 362 7.24 -16.21 -27.35
CA ILE A 362 8.46 -16.75 -27.95
C ILE A 362 8.59 -16.32 -29.42
N SER A 363 7.51 -16.43 -30.20
CA SER A 363 7.51 -16.07 -31.62
C SER A 363 7.79 -14.58 -31.86
N MET A 364 7.33 -13.72 -30.95
CA MET A 364 7.52 -12.27 -31.04
C MET A 364 8.94 -11.88 -30.63
N LYS A 365 9.49 -12.49 -29.57
CA LYS A 365 10.89 -12.31 -29.14
C LYS A 365 11.88 -12.70 -30.25
N LEU A 366 11.60 -13.80 -30.96
CA LEU A 366 12.40 -14.27 -32.10
C LEU A 366 12.30 -13.36 -33.34
N ARG A 367 11.17 -12.68 -33.55
CA ARG A 367 10.99 -11.70 -34.63
C ARG A 367 11.69 -10.37 -34.33
N GLY A 368 11.63 -9.89 -33.08
CA GLY A 368 12.35 -8.69 -32.64
C GLY A 368 13.86 -8.80 -32.79
N SER A 369 14.44 -9.98 -32.56
CA SER A 369 15.88 -10.24 -32.75
C SER A 369 16.34 -10.31 -34.21
N ARG A 370 15.41 -10.44 -35.18
CA ARG A 370 15.74 -10.44 -36.63
C ARG A 370 15.73 -9.05 -37.25
N ASN A 371 15.01 -8.10 -36.65
CA ASN A 371 14.96 -6.71 -37.12
C ASN A 371 16.03 -5.81 -36.47
N ALA A 372 16.84 -6.36 -35.57
CA ALA A 372 17.97 -5.70 -34.92
C ALA A 372 19.33 -6.15 -35.48
N LYS A 373 19.35 -6.77 -36.67
CA LYS A 373 20.56 -7.13 -37.43
C LYS A 373 20.63 -6.33 -38.72
#